data_AF-A0A843UWF5-F1
#
_entry.id   AF-A0A843UWF5-F1
#
_cell.length_a   1.000
_cell.length_b   1.000
_cell.length_c   1.000
_cell.angle_alpha   90.00
_cell.angle_beta   90.00
_cell.angle_gamma   90.00
#
_symmetry.space_group_name_H-M   'P 1'
#
loop_
_entity.id
_entity.type
_entity.pdbx_description
1 polymer ?
#
loop_
_entity_poly.entity_id
_entity_poly.type
_entity_poly.pdbx_seq_one_letter_code
_entity_poly.pdbx_strand_id
1 'polypeptide(L)'
;MEGGRARIPVATLEPSGRRMPLFGMGTAVYPFAAAEAARTAVVHAIRLGYRHFDTAAIYQSEQPLGEAIAEALSQGLVTSRDELFVTTKLWCRDAHRDLVVPALKNCLSLLVKSFNMKRMEENLDIFDHWELNEEELHMISQIPQSKSIPGFQFCSCDGQYKSLAELWDGEI
;
A
#
# COMPACT_ATOMS: atom_id res chain seq x y z
N MET A 1 0.08 23.01 -20.33
CA MET A 1 -1.06 23.03 -19.40
C MET A 1 -0.52 22.57 -18.07
N GLU A 2 -0.53 23.43 -17.05
CA GLU A 2 -0.18 23.00 -15.69
C GLU A 2 -1.35 22.18 -15.15
N GLY A 3 -1.17 20.87 -15.01
CA GLY A 3 -2.21 19.99 -14.47
C GLY A 3 -2.47 20.32 -13.01
N GLY A 4 -3.73 20.55 -12.66
CA GLY A 4 -4.14 20.73 -11.26
C GLY A 4 -3.73 19.49 -10.45
N ARG A 5 -2.98 19.68 -9.37
CA ARG A 5 -2.49 18.56 -8.55
C ARG A 5 -3.66 17.98 -7.75
N ALA A 6 -4.14 16.80 -8.14
CA ALA A 6 -5.29 16.12 -7.54
C ALA A 6 -5.19 16.09 -6.00
N ARG A 7 -6.25 16.56 -5.31
CA ARG A 7 -6.24 16.75 -3.86
C ARG A 7 -6.67 15.46 -3.14
N ILE A 8 -5.72 14.55 -2.95
CA ILE A 8 -5.94 13.30 -2.20
C ILE A 8 -6.56 13.58 -0.81
N PRO A 9 -7.73 12.98 -0.48
CA PRO A 9 -8.35 13.09 0.84
C PRO A 9 -7.46 12.57 1.98
N VAL A 10 -7.62 13.09 3.19
CA VAL A 10 -6.75 12.80 4.34
C VAL A 10 -7.58 12.55 5.59
N ALA A 11 -7.36 11.41 6.25
CA ALA A 11 -7.93 11.10 7.56
C ALA A 11 -6.93 11.42 8.69
N THR A 12 -7.45 11.57 9.91
CA THR A 12 -6.65 11.69 11.14
C THR A 12 -6.70 10.36 11.90
N LEU A 13 -5.54 9.82 12.25
CA LEU A 13 -5.40 8.56 12.97
C LEU A 13 -5.39 8.78 14.48
N GLU A 14 -6.50 8.47 15.14
CA GLU A 14 -6.59 8.48 16.61
C GLU A 14 -5.86 7.27 17.25
N PRO A 15 -5.29 7.41 18.45
CA PRO A 15 -5.18 8.62 19.28
C PRO A 15 -3.94 9.49 18.91
N SER A 16 -3.28 9.20 17.78
CA SER A 16 -1.97 9.78 17.45
C SER A 16 -2.01 11.17 16.83
N GLY A 17 -3.18 11.65 16.41
CA GLY A 17 -3.35 12.87 15.61
C GLY A 17 -2.67 12.86 14.24
N ARG A 18 -2.03 11.75 13.83
CA ARG A 18 -1.27 11.68 12.58
C ARG A 18 -2.19 11.72 11.37
N ARG A 19 -1.88 12.59 10.43
CA ARG A 19 -2.60 12.72 9.17
C ARG A 19 -2.13 11.64 8.18
N MET A 20 -3.07 10.86 7.64
CA MET A 20 -2.83 9.78 6.69
C MET A 20 -3.60 10.07 5.39
N PRO A 21 -2.92 10.22 4.23
CA PRO A 21 -3.61 10.27 2.94
C PRO A 21 -4.39 8.98 2.71
N LEU A 22 -5.67 9.08 2.36
CA LEU A 22 -6.56 7.93 2.16
C LEU A 22 -6.25 7.17 0.86
N PHE A 23 -5.50 7.78 -0.04
CA PHE A 23 -5.01 7.16 -1.26
C PHE A 23 -3.48 7.16 -1.31
N GLY A 24 -2.92 6.15 -1.98
CA GLY A 24 -1.48 6.05 -2.16
C GLY A 24 -1.05 4.77 -2.88
N MET A 25 0.24 4.48 -2.89
CA MET A 25 0.90 3.52 -3.79
C MET A 25 1.44 2.29 -3.04
N GLY A 26 0.90 1.10 -3.31
CA GLY A 26 1.44 -0.18 -2.88
C GLY A 26 2.55 -0.69 -3.80
N THR A 27 3.51 -1.41 -3.23
CA THR A 27 4.71 -1.88 -3.95
C THR A 27 4.78 -3.41 -4.10
N ALA A 28 3.78 -4.15 -3.62
CA ALA A 28 3.68 -5.60 -3.79
C ALA A 28 3.65 -6.01 -5.28
N VAL A 29 4.53 -6.93 -5.67
CA VAL A 29 4.52 -7.55 -6.99
C VAL A 29 5.15 -8.95 -6.94
N TYR A 30 4.65 -9.86 -7.76
CA TYR A 30 5.25 -11.19 -7.97
C TYR A 30 5.32 -11.49 -9.47
N PRO A 31 6.49 -11.92 -10.02
CA PRO A 31 7.80 -11.94 -9.37
C PRO A 31 8.22 -10.52 -8.93
N PHE A 32 9.19 -10.42 -8.01
CA PHE A 32 9.65 -9.13 -7.49
C PHE A 32 10.15 -8.21 -8.62
N ALA A 33 9.87 -6.91 -8.53
CA ALA A 33 10.36 -5.94 -9.50
C ALA A 33 11.87 -5.77 -9.37
N ALA A 34 12.55 -5.51 -10.49
CA ALA A 34 13.92 -5.00 -10.45
C ALA A 34 13.95 -3.69 -9.66
N ALA A 35 14.95 -3.53 -8.79
CA ALA A 35 15.08 -2.41 -7.85
C ALA A 35 14.87 -1.03 -8.54
N GLU A 36 15.53 -0.81 -9.67
CA GLU A 36 15.44 0.46 -10.41
C GLU A 36 14.03 0.74 -10.96
N ALA A 37 13.27 -0.29 -11.34
CA ALA A 37 11.89 -0.12 -11.80
C ALA A 37 10.95 0.26 -10.65
N ALA A 38 11.13 -0.33 -9.47
CA ALA A 38 10.40 0.04 -8.26
C ALA A 38 10.74 1.48 -7.83
N ARG A 39 12.04 1.82 -7.79
CA ARG A 39 12.54 3.18 -7.49
C ARG A 39 11.96 4.22 -8.45
N THR A 40 12.08 3.99 -9.76
CA THR A 40 11.54 4.88 -10.82
C THR A 40 10.03 5.11 -10.65
N ALA A 41 9.26 4.05 -10.39
CA ALA A 41 7.81 4.18 -10.22
C ALA A 41 7.44 5.00 -8.97
N VAL A 42 8.16 4.83 -7.85
CA VAL A 42 7.94 5.62 -6.62
C VAL A 42 8.26 7.10 -6.85
N VAL A 43 9.40 7.43 -7.49
CA VAL A 43 9.74 8.83 -7.80
C VAL A 43 8.66 9.47 -8.68
N HIS A 44 8.17 8.74 -9.68
CA HIS A 44 7.09 9.21 -10.54
C HIS A 44 5.78 9.44 -9.76
N ALA A 45 5.38 8.52 -8.89
CA ALA A 45 4.21 8.70 -8.03
C ALA A 45 4.32 9.95 -7.12
N ILE A 46 5.50 10.22 -6.53
CA ILE A 46 5.73 11.44 -5.72
C ILE A 46 5.55 12.72 -6.57
N ARG A 47 5.95 12.70 -7.85
CA ARG A 47 5.72 13.82 -8.79
C ARG A 47 4.21 14.07 -8.97
N LEU A 48 3.46 13.03 -9.33
CA LEU A 48 2.00 13.08 -9.56
C LEU A 48 1.23 13.63 -8.35
N GLY A 49 1.68 13.35 -7.13
CA GLY A 49 1.07 13.86 -5.90
C GLY A 49 0.85 12.80 -4.82
N TYR A 50 1.21 11.55 -5.07
CA TYR A 50 1.18 10.50 -4.05
C TYR A 50 1.99 10.93 -2.82
N ARG A 51 1.41 10.70 -1.64
CA ARG A 51 2.03 10.99 -0.33
C ARG A 51 1.95 9.82 0.65
N HIS A 52 1.36 8.69 0.27
CA HIS A 52 1.27 7.48 1.08
C HIS A 52 1.79 6.28 0.27
N PHE A 53 2.71 5.48 0.82
CA PHE A 53 3.46 4.44 0.11
C PHE A 53 3.52 3.12 0.89
N ASP A 54 2.85 2.08 0.40
CA ASP A 54 2.81 0.75 1.01
C ASP A 54 3.95 -0.18 0.57
N THR A 55 4.42 -0.98 1.52
CA THR A 55 5.52 -1.94 1.36
C THR A 55 5.38 -3.10 2.34
N ALA A 56 6.35 -4.02 2.36
CA ALA A 56 6.57 -4.99 3.42
C ALA A 56 7.98 -5.59 3.31
N ALA A 57 8.52 -6.08 4.43
CA ALA A 57 9.78 -6.83 4.45
C ALA A 57 9.79 -7.99 3.43
N ILE A 58 8.64 -8.66 3.24
CA ILE A 58 8.48 -9.77 2.29
C ILE A 58 8.38 -9.34 0.80
N TYR A 59 8.16 -8.05 0.51
CA TYR A 59 8.06 -7.54 -0.88
C TYR A 59 9.42 -7.18 -1.49
N GLN A 60 10.48 -7.08 -0.68
CA GLN A 60 11.83 -6.66 -1.09
C GLN A 60 11.91 -5.24 -1.72
N SER A 61 10.85 -4.43 -1.59
CA SER A 61 10.72 -3.08 -2.15
C SER A 61 11.10 -1.95 -1.18
N GLU A 62 11.45 -2.25 0.07
CA GLU A 62 11.76 -1.25 1.11
C GLU A 62 13.02 -0.43 0.81
N GLN A 63 14.10 -1.07 0.33
CA GLN A 63 15.32 -0.34 -0.06
C GLN A 63 15.08 0.58 -1.30
N PRO A 64 14.51 0.10 -2.43
CA PRO A 64 14.17 0.97 -3.56
C PRO A 64 13.23 2.14 -3.20
N LEU A 65 12.29 1.92 -2.27
CA LEU A 65 11.42 2.97 -1.74
C LEU A 65 12.21 4.01 -0.94
N GLY A 66 13.15 3.59 -0.10
CA GLY A 66 14.05 4.50 0.64
C GLY A 66 14.92 5.34 -0.30
N GLU A 67 15.51 4.71 -1.32
CA GLU A 67 16.33 5.38 -2.35
C GLU A 67 15.52 6.39 -3.16
N ALA A 68 14.30 6.04 -3.57
CA ALA A 68 13.37 6.94 -4.26
C ALA A 68 12.94 8.15 -3.41
N ILE A 69 12.74 7.96 -2.10
CA ILE A 69 12.41 9.05 -1.17
C ILE A 69 13.60 10.00 -1.01
N ALA A 70 14.82 9.47 -0.89
CA ALA A 70 16.03 10.29 -0.82
C ALA A 70 16.25 11.12 -2.11
N GLU A 71 15.99 10.53 -3.27
CA GLU A 71 15.98 11.24 -4.56
C GLU A 71 14.88 12.32 -4.63
N ALA A 72 13.66 12.00 -4.20
CA ALA A 72 12.56 12.96 -4.23
C ALA A 72 12.79 14.17 -3.32
N LEU A 73 13.49 13.99 -2.19
CA LEU A 73 13.96 15.07 -1.34
C LEU A 73 15.07 15.89 -2.01
N SER A 74 16.07 15.26 -2.62
CA SER A 74 17.17 15.98 -3.28
C SER A 74 16.75 16.71 -4.57
N GLN A 75 15.69 16.25 -5.23
CA GLN A 75 15.05 16.92 -6.36
C GLN A 75 13.96 17.95 -5.96
N GLY A 76 13.65 18.10 -4.65
CA GLY A 76 12.63 19.04 -4.18
C GLY A 76 11.18 18.67 -4.54
N LEU A 77 10.89 17.42 -4.89
CA LEU A 77 9.55 16.93 -5.22
C LEU A 77 8.63 16.81 -3.98
N VAL A 78 9.28 16.74 -2.81
CA VAL A 78 8.78 16.91 -1.45
C VAL A 78 9.74 17.83 -0.70
N THR A 79 9.22 18.70 0.15
CA THR A 79 10.02 19.65 0.95
C THR A 79 10.57 19.03 2.24
N SER A 80 9.88 18.01 2.77
CA SER A 80 10.31 17.28 3.96
C SER A 80 9.89 15.81 3.91
N ARG A 81 10.51 14.98 4.76
CA ARG A 81 10.12 13.59 4.95
C ARG A 81 8.70 13.48 5.55
N ASP A 82 8.23 14.48 6.28
CA ASP A 82 6.94 14.48 6.99
C ASP A 82 5.74 14.68 6.05
N GLU A 83 5.95 15.12 4.81
CA GLU A 83 4.94 15.04 3.75
C GLU A 83 4.54 13.58 3.43
N LEU A 84 5.39 12.59 3.76
CA LEU A 84 5.22 11.20 3.36
C LEU A 84 4.74 10.29 4.50
N PHE A 85 3.69 9.52 4.24
CA PHE A 85 3.29 8.36 5.02
C PHE A 85 3.88 7.10 4.36
N VAL A 86 4.67 6.29 5.08
CA VAL A 86 5.52 5.21 4.49
C VAL A 86 5.42 3.90 5.25
N THR A 87 5.39 2.82 4.45
CA THR A 87 4.45 1.70 4.65
C THR A 87 5.06 0.55 5.53
N THR A 88 4.50 -0.68 5.63
CA THR A 88 5.18 -2.03 5.80
C THR A 88 4.23 -3.17 6.22
N LYS A 89 4.68 -4.44 6.16
CA LYS A 89 4.19 -5.49 7.07
C LYS A 89 5.36 -6.23 7.73
N LEU A 90 5.33 -6.34 9.07
CA LEU A 90 6.16 -7.31 9.81
C LEU A 90 5.81 -8.70 9.27
N TRP A 91 6.82 -9.50 8.93
CA TRP A 91 6.56 -10.83 8.38
C TRP A 91 6.34 -11.87 9.49
N CYS A 92 5.51 -12.88 9.20
CA CYS A 92 5.08 -13.89 10.18
C CYS A 92 6.24 -14.67 10.84
N ARG A 93 7.40 -14.77 10.15
CA ARG A 93 8.63 -15.37 10.69
C ARG A 93 9.15 -14.61 11.92
N ASP A 94 8.98 -13.29 11.93
CA ASP A 94 9.62 -12.37 12.88
C ASP A 94 8.64 -11.90 13.97
N ALA A 95 7.48 -12.58 14.08
CA ALA A 95 6.44 -12.32 15.07
C ALA A 95 6.79 -12.79 16.50
N HIS A 96 7.87 -13.58 16.68
CA HIS A 96 8.36 -13.93 18.01
C HIS A 96 8.83 -12.65 18.75
N ARG A 97 8.43 -12.49 20.02
CA ARG A 97 8.60 -11.25 20.82
C ARG A 97 9.95 -10.55 20.62
N ASP A 98 11.04 -11.31 20.69
CA ASP A 98 12.40 -10.77 20.66
C ASP A 98 12.88 -10.37 19.25
N LEU A 99 12.20 -10.84 18.21
CA LEU A 99 12.44 -10.50 16.79
C LEU A 99 11.61 -9.30 16.31
N VAL A 100 10.48 -9.01 16.97
CA VAL A 100 9.57 -7.91 16.61
C VAL A 100 10.29 -6.56 16.60
N VAL A 101 11.01 -6.19 17.66
CA VAL A 101 11.69 -4.88 17.73
C VAL A 101 12.87 -4.77 16.75
N PRO A 102 13.73 -5.79 16.57
CA PRO A 102 14.70 -5.82 15.48
C PRO A 102 14.10 -5.65 14.08
N ALA A 103 12.99 -6.31 13.77
CA ALA A 103 12.35 -6.24 12.45
C ALA A 103 11.57 -4.93 12.23
N LEU A 104 10.87 -4.42 13.25
CA LEU A 104 10.10 -3.16 13.16
C LEU A 104 10.96 -1.91 12.96
N LYS A 105 12.29 -1.98 13.17
CA LYS A 105 13.22 -0.90 12.78
C LYS A 105 13.23 -0.60 11.27
N ASN A 106 12.56 -1.43 10.46
CA ASN A 106 12.54 -1.35 9.01
C ASN A 106 11.15 -0.93 8.42
N CYS A 107 10.14 -0.45 9.20
CA CYS A 107 8.75 -0.95 9.03
C CYS A 107 7.46 -0.18 9.59
N LEU A 108 6.38 0.26 8.81
CA LEU A 108 4.95 0.59 9.26
C LEU A 108 3.65 0.56 8.28
N SER A 109 2.83 -0.52 8.04
CA SER A 109 1.41 -0.65 7.41
C SER A 109 1.02 -0.93 5.86
N LEU A 110 -0.19 -0.61 5.32
CA LEU A 110 -0.85 -1.14 4.05
C LEU A 110 -1.48 -0.13 3.00
N LEU A 111 -1.57 -0.40 1.64
CA LEU A 111 -2.26 0.43 0.58
C LEU A 111 -2.43 -0.14 -0.90
N VAL A 112 -2.79 0.69 -1.92
CA VAL A 112 -3.24 0.41 -3.35
C VAL A 112 -2.15 0.44 -4.45
N LYS A 113 -2.00 -0.59 -5.31
CA LYS A 113 -0.79 -0.79 -6.16
C LYS A 113 -0.90 -0.46 -7.67
N SER A 114 0.09 0.27 -8.21
CA SER A 114 0.48 0.27 -9.64
C SER A 114 1.97 0.62 -9.83
N PHE A 115 2.61 0.13 -10.89
CA PHE A 115 3.93 0.59 -11.38
C PHE A 115 3.88 1.15 -12.82
N ASN A 116 2.72 1.07 -13.49
CA ASN A 116 2.54 1.68 -14.80
C ASN A 116 2.16 3.15 -14.60
N MET A 117 2.91 4.07 -15.23
CA MET A 117 2.77 5.52 -15.04
C MET A 117 1.36 6.03 -15.39
N LYS A 118 0.85 5.69 -16.57
CA LYS A 118 -0.52 6.03 -17.00
C LYS A 118 -1.57 5.51 -16.02
N ARG A 119 -1.40 4.29 -15.49
CA ARG A 119 -2.29 3.74 -14.44
C ARG A 119 -2.14 4.43 -13.09
N MET A 120 -1.04 5.12 -12.80
CA MET A 120 -0.90 5.94 -11.58
C MET A 120 -1.57 7.31 -11.75
N GLU A 121 -1.65 7.82 -12.99
CA GLU A 121 -2.46 8.99 -13.35
C GLU A 121 -3.96 8.64 -13.29
N GLU A 122 -4.40 7.61 -14.04
CA GLU A 122 -5.79 7.10 -14.05
C GLU A 122 -6.34 6.76 -12.65
N ASN A 123 -5.46 6.32 -11.74
CA ASN A 123 -5.82 6.02 -10.35
C ASN A 123 -6.11 7.27 -9.50
N LEU A 124 -5.64 8.45 -9.90
CA LEU A 124 -5.92 9.73 -9.22
C LEU A 124 -7.15 10.44 -9.79
N ASP A 125 -7.49 10.20 -11.07
CA ASP A 125 -8.65 10.80 -11.74
C ASP A 125 -9.99 10.53 -11.00
N ILE A 126 -10.07 9.46 -10.18
CA ILE A 126 -11.23 9.14 -9.34
C ILE A 126 -11.60 10.22 -8.32
N PHE A 127 -10.73 11.22 -8.08
CA PHE A 127 -10.99 12.33 -7.16
C PHE A 127 -11.51 13.60 -7.86
N ASP A 128 -11.42 13.68 -9.20
CA ASP A 128 -11.83 14.85 -9.96
C ASP A 128 -13.18 14.60 -10.64
N HIS A 129 -14.25 15.04 -9.99
CA HIS A 129 -15.64 15.02 -10.48
C HIS A 129 -16.25 13.64 -10.79
N TRP A 130 -15.73 12.56 -10.17
CA TRP A 130 -16.27 11.20 -10.30
C TRP A 130 -17.08 10.78 -9.06
N GLU A 131 -18.30 10.29 -9.27
CA GLU A 131 -19.15 9.69 -8.24
C GLU A 131 -19.90 8.48 -8.79
N LEU A 132 -20.21 7.49 -7.95
CA LEU A 132 -21.05 6.35 -8.29
C LEU A 132 -22.51 6.66 -7.94
N ASN A 133 -23.41 6.43 -8.89
CA ASN A 133 -24.85 6.59 -8.65
C ASN A 133 -25.47 5.38 -7.91
N GLU A 134 -26.72 5.51 -7.46
CA GLU A 134 -27.41 4.46 -6.68
C GLU A 134 -27.55 3.12 -7.43
N GLU A 135 -27.74 3.15 -8.76
CA GLU A 135 -27.82 1.94 -9.60
C GLU A 135 -26.47 1.25 -9.71
N GLU A 136 -25.39 2.02 -9.88
CA GLU A 136 -24.01 1.48 -9.90
C GLU A 136 -23.60 0.88 -8.54
N LEU A 137 -23.92 1.56 -7.44
CA LEU A 137 -23.74 1.03 -6.09
C LEU A 137 -24.54 -0.25 -5.87
N HIS A 138 -25.79 -0.30 -6.36
CA HIS A 138 -26.61 -1.50 -6.30
C HIS A 138 -25.99 -2.64 -7.12
N MET A 139 -25.57 -2.40 -8.37
CA MET A 139 -24.88 -3.41 -9.20
C MET A 139 -23.62 -3.96 -8.52
N ILE A 140 -22.79 -3.09 -7.92
CA ILE A 140 -21.60 -3.51 -7.18
C ILE A 140 -21.98 -4.37 -5.97
N SER A 141 -23.06 -4.05 -5.25
CA SER A 141 -23.54 -4.86 -4.12
C SER A 141 -23.98 -6.29 -4.48
N GLN A 142 -24.34 -6.53 -5.75
CA GLN A 142 -24.75 -7.84 -6.25
C GLN A 142 -23.58 -8.68 -6.81
N ILE A 143 -22.34 -8.16 -6.81
CA ILE A 143 -21.16 -8.92 -7.23
C ILE A 143 -20.94 -10.10 -6.26
N PRO A 144 -20.82 -11.36 -6.73
CA PRO A 144 -20.53 -12.50 -5.88
C PRO A 144 -19.22 -12.32 -5.11
N GLN A 145 -19.30 -12.39 -3.78
CA GLN A 145 -18.13 -12.21 -2.91
C GLN A 145 -17.31 -13.50 -2.80
N SER A 146 -15.98 -13.38 -2.85
CA SER A 146 -15.03 -14.47 -2.56
C SER A 146 -13.65 -13.91 -2.22
N LYS A 147 -12.89 -14.57 -1.34
CA LYS A 147 -11.52 -14.14 -1.01
C LYS A 147 -10.51 -14.55 -2.08
N SER A 148 -10.03 -13.59 -2.87
CA SER A 148 -8.97 -13.80 -3.88
C SER A 148 -7.62 -14.26 -3.31
N ILE A 149 -7.35 -13.98 -2.03
CA ILE A 149 -6.16 -14.47 -1.29
C ILE A 149 -6.67 -15.26 -0.07
N PRO A 150 -7.04 -16.54 -0.23
CA PRO A 150 -7.64 -17.32 0.86
C PRO A 150 -6.62 -17.73 1.93
N GLY A 151 -5.31 -17.60 1.69
CA GLY A 151 -4.29 -17.86 2.71
C GLY A 151 -3.97 -19.34 2.97
N PHE A 152 -4.21 -20.23 2.00
CA PHE A 152 -3.93 -21.68 2.09
C PHE A 152 -2.53 -22.01 2.63
N GLN A 153 -1.53 -21.19 2.31
CA GLN A 153 -0.14 -21.29 2.79
C GLN A 153 0.05 -21.18 4.31
N PHE A 154 -0.97 -20.72 5.05
CA PHE A 154 -0.97 -20.61 6.51
C PHE A 154 -1.74 -21.75 7.20
N CYS A 155 -2.38 -22.65 6.43
CA CYS A 155 -3.10 -23.81 6.94
C CYS A 155 -2.25 -25.09 6.81
N SER A 156 -2.31 -25.98 7.79
CA SER A 156 -1.60 -27.28 7.77
C SER A 156 -2.21 -28.25 8.77
N CYS A 157 -2.18 -29.55 8.46
CA CYS A 157 -2.57 -30.62 9.39
C CYS A 157 -1.82 -30.56 10.73
N ASP A 158 -0.57 -30.06 10.73
CA ASP A 158 0.28 -29.92 11.92
C ASP A 158 0.38 -28.46 12.41
N GLY A 159 -0.07 -27.49 11.60
CA GLY A 159 -0.06 -26.05 11.93
C GLY A 159 -1.11 -25.62 12.96
N GLN A 160 -1.12 -24.33 13.31
CA GLN A 160 -2.10 -23.75 14.24
C GLN A 160 -3.53 -23.79 13.67
N TYR A 161 -3.69 -23.51 12.37
CA TYR A 161 -4.96 -23.56 11.65
C TYR A 161 -4.97 -24.79 10.74
N LYS A 162 -5.97 -25.67 10.91
CA LYS A 162 -6.12 -26.91 10.12
C LYS A 162 -6.92 -26.69 8.83
N SER A 163 -7.69 -25.59 8.76
CA SER A 163 -8.56 -25.27 7.63
C SER A 163 -8.70 -23.77 7.40
N LEU A 164 -9.19 -23.38 6.22
CA LEU A 164 -9.53 -21.98 5.91
C LEU A 164 -10.63 -21.43 6.84
N ALA A 165 -11.57 -22.29 7.28
CA ALA A 165 -12.60 -21.89 8.23
C ALA A 165 -12.00 -21.48 9.59
N GLU A 166 -10.99 -22.19 10.07
CA GLU A 166 -10.27 -21.84 11.31
C GLU A 166 -9.36 -20.63 11.16
N LEU A 167 -8.80 -20.38 9.98
CA LEU A 167 -7.94 -19.21 9.71
C LEU A 167 -8.75 -17.90 9.66
N TRP A 168 -10.03 -17.97 9.26
CA TRP A 168 -10.89 -16.81 9.06
C TRP A 168 -12.13 -16.80 9.98
N ASP A 169 -12.12 -17.55 11.09
CA ASP A 169 -13.22 -17.64 12.06
C ASP A 169 -14.61 -17.93 11.44
N GLY A 170 -14.64 -18.65 10.31
CA GLY A 170 -15.83 -18.99 9.53
C GLY A 170 -16.22 -18.00 8.41
N GLU A 171 -15.58 -16.84 8.32
CA GLU A 171 -15.76 -15.89 7.22
C GLU A 171 -14.97 -16.35 5.98
N ILE A 172 -15.56 -17.10 5.04
CA ILE A 172 -14.87 -17.60 3.82
C ILE A 172 -15.29 -16.82 2.56
#